data_AF-A0A1M3D5W8-F1
#
_entry.id   AF-A0A1M3D5W8-F1
#
_cell.length_a   1.000
_cell.length_b   1.000
_cell.length_c   1.000
_cell.angle_alpha   90.00
_cell.angle_beta   90.00
_cell.angle_gamma   90.00
#
_symmetry.space_group_name_H-M   'P 1'
#
loop_
_entity.id
_entity.type
_entity.pdbx_description
1 polymer ?
#
loop_
_entity_poly.entity_id
_entity_poly.type
_entity_poly.pdbx_seq_one_letter_code
_entity_poly.pdbx_strand_id
1 'polypeptide(L)'
;MQSNKWSVAAQNAIILALVTIIASLIQAVFPDLPGFVGIIIWLVKLTLSVFLVYYFIKEYSKGFEIFTYKQGFHFGSILCLLSSVIGAAYLFLHMGFLFPEATTSQMEMIAQSMESSNPDGAEALMGVMGHLPKLAFLFSLIYYTLFGVVVSAIVANYTKKGDIFSQQ
;
A
#
# COMPACT_ATOMS: atom_id res chain seq x y z
N MET A 1 3.26 22.98 -19.78
CA MET A 1 4.19 22.84 -18.63
C MET A 1 4.63 21.40 -18.55
N GLN A 2 5.89 21.09 -18.87
CA GLN A 2 6.45 19.75 -18.64
C GLN A 2 6.67 19.57 -17.13
N SER A 3 5.64 19.19 -16.39
CA SER A 3 5.78 18.83 -14.99
C SER A 3 6.75 17.65 -14.90
N ASN A 4 7.84 17.83 -14.15
CA ASN A 4 8.83 16.80 -13.88
C ASN A 4 8.12 15.50 -13.46
N LYS A 5 8.50 14.36 -14.04
CA LYS A 5 7.83 13.05 -13.85
C LYS A 5 7.67 12.69 -12.37
N TRP A 6 8.63 13.11 -11.56
CA TRP A 6 8.65 13.01 -10.10
C TRP A 6 7.54 13.80 -9.40
N SER A 7 7.24 15.01 -9.87
CA SER A 7 6.19 15.86 -9.31
C SER A 7 4.80 15.25 -9.56
N VAL A 8 4.57 14.72 -10.76
CA VAL A 8 3.30 14.07 -11.12
C VAL A 8 3.14 12.76 -10.34
N ALA A 9 4.21 11.97 -10.24
CA ALA A 9 4.21 10.75 -9.44
C ALA A 9 3.94 11.06 -7.95
N ALA A 10 4.55 12.11 -7.39
CA ALA A 10 4.33 12.50 -6.00
C ALA A 10 2.87 12.92 -5.73
N GLN A 11 2.28 13.75 -6.61
CA GLN A 11 0.89 14.18 -6.45
C GLN A 11 -0.09 12.99 -6.51
N ASN A 12 0.13 12.06 -7.45
CA ASN A 12 -0.69 10.85 -7.57
C ASN A 12 -0.44 9.87 -6.41
N ALA A 13 0.78 9.81 -5.88
CA ALA A 13 1.13 8.97 -4.73
C ALA A 13 0.41 9.43 -3.46
N ILE A 14 0.23 10.75 -3.29
CA ILE A 14 -0.56 11.29 -2.18
C ILE A 14 -2.02 10.81 -2.28
N ILE A 15 -2.62 10.84 -3.48
CA ILE A 15 -4.00 10.37 -3.67
C ILE A 15 -4.11 8.87 -3.35
N LEU A 16 -3.15 8.06 -3.80
CA LEU A 16 -3.10 6.62 -3.52
C LEU A 16 -2.94 6.33 -2.01
N ALA A 17 -2.08 7.09 -1.35
CA ALA A 17 -1.87 6.99 0.09
C ALA A 17 -3.12 7.42 0.87
N LEU A 18 -3.79 8.50 0.46
CA LEU A 18 -5.02 8.97 1.10
C LEU A 18 -6.13 7.92 1.06
N VAL A 19 -6.31 7.21 -0.06
CA VAL A 19 -7.27 6.10 -0.14
C VAL A 19 -6.95 5.01 0.88
N THR A 20 -5.66 4.69 1.04
CA THR A 20 -5.21 3.70 2.02
C THR A 20 -5.46 4.18 3.44
N ILE A 21 -5.16 5.45 3.73
CA ILE A 21 -5.37 6.06 5.05
C ILE A 21 -6.84 6.12 5.41
N ILE A 22 -7.71 6.55 4.49
CA ILE A 22 -9.16 6.62 4.69
C ILE A 22 -9.73 5.23 4.95
N ALA A 23 -9.34 4.22 4.15
CA ALA A 23 -9.78 2.84 4.36
C ALA A 23 -9.34 2.28 5.72
N SER A 24 -8.14 2.65 6.20
CA SER A 24 -7.66 2.29 7.53
C SER A 24 -8.38 3.06 8.65
N LEU A 25 -8.69 4.35 8.45
CA LEU A 25 -9.42 5.16 9.42
C LEU A 25 -10.87 4.69 9.58
N ILE A 26 -11.54 4.29 8.50
CA ILE A 26 -12.90 3.72 8.57
C ILE A 26 -12.89 2.48 9.47
N GLN A 27 -11.92 1.59 9.30
CA GLN A 27 -11.80 0.40 10.16
C GLN A 27 -11.47 0.75 11.61
N ALA A 28 -10.64 1.77 11.83
CA ALA A 28 -10.28 2.20 13.18
C ALA A 28 -11.42 2.91 13.93
N VAL A 29 -12.25 3.69 13.23
CA VAL A 29 -13.39 4.43 13.82
C VAL A 29 -14.59 3.52 14.04
N PHE A 30 -14.74 2.46 13.23
CA PHE A 30 -15.84 1.50 13.33
C PHE A 30 -15.33 0.09 13.63
N PRO A 31 -14.79 -0.18 14.84
CA PRO A 31 -14.23 -1.48 15.20
C PRO A 31 -15.30 -2.57 15.34
N ASP A 32 -16.56 -2.22 15.63
CA ASP A 32 -17.67 -3.16 15.82
C ASP A 32 -18.28 -3.68 14.50
N LEU A 33 -17.65 -3.38 13.37
CA LEU A 33 -18.12 -3.85 12.07
C LEU A 33 -18.04 -5.39 12.00
N PRO A 34 -19.08 -6.06 11.48
CA PRO A 34 -19.04 -7.50 11.26
C PRO A 34 -17.82 -7.89 10.43
N GLY A 35 -17.16 -9.01 10.75
CA GLY A 35 -15.92 -9.43 10.09
C GLY A 35 -15.99 -9.49 8.55
N PHE A 36 -17.17 -9.80 7.99
CA PHE A 36 -17.39 -9.78 6.54
C PHE A 36 -17.29 -8.37 5.94
N VAL A 37 -17.67 -7.33 6.68
CA VAL A 37 -17.53 -5.93 6.24
C VAL A 37 -16.06 -5.54 6.18
N GLY A 38 -15.25 -6.00 7.15
CA GLY A 38 -13.79 -5.82 7.11
C GLY A 38 -13.17 -6.41 5.85
N ILE A 39 -13.60 -7.62 5.46
CA ILE A 39 -13.16 -8.27 4.21
C ILE A 39 -13.57 -7.45 2.98
N ILE A 40 -14.80 -6.93 2.95
CA ILE A 40 -15.29 -6.07 1.85
C ILE A 40 -14.46 -4.79 1.77
N ILE A 41 -14.20 -4.10 2.89
CA ILE A 41 -13.38 -2.88 2.91
C ILE A 41 -11.97 -3.18 2.40
N TRP A 42 -11.39 -4.31 2.80
CA TRP A 42 -10.08 -4.75 2.32
C TRP A 42 -10.07 -5.00 0.81
N LEU A 43 -11.09 -5.68 0.28
CA LEU A 43 -11.25 -5.92 -1.16
C LEU A 43 -11.42 -4.61 -1.93
N VAL A 44 -12.30 -3.72 -1.47
CA VAL A 44 -12.54 -2.41 -2.07
C VAL A 44 -11.24 -1.59 -2.09
N LYS A 45 -10.51 -1.56 -0.98
CA LYS A 45 -9.19 -0.90 -0.90
C LYS A 45 -8.24 -1.48 -1.95
N LEU A 46 -8.10 -2.80 -2.02
CA LEU A 46 -7.18 -3.46 -2.95
C LEU A 46 -7.55 -3.14 -4.40
N THR A 47 -8.80 -3.34 -4.79
CA THR A 47 -9.30 -3.06 -6.14
C THR A 47 -9.11 -1.59 -6.51
N LEU A 48 -9.43 -0.68 -5.59
CA LEU A 48 -9.30 0.77 -5.83
C LEU A 48 -7.83 1.19 -5.97
N SER A 49 -6.92 0.64 -5.14
CA SER A 49 -5.48 0.91 -5.26
C SER A 49 -4.92 0.44 -6.59
N VAL A 50 -5.26 -0.78 -7.04
CA VAL A 50 -4.82 -1.31 -8.34
C VAL A 50 -5.39 -0.47 -9.49
N PHE A 51 -6.68 -0.12 -9.41
CA PHE A 51 -7.34 0.72 -10.40
C PHE A 51 -6.70 2.11 -10.51
N LEU A 52 -6.34 2.74 -9.37
CA LEU A 52 -5.67 4.04 -9.36
C LEU A 52 -4.28 3.97 -9.99
N VAL A 53 -3.48 2.94 -9.69
CA VAL A 53 -2.17 2.74 -10.33
C VAL A 53 -2.34 2.60 -11.85
N TYR A 54 -3.34 1.81 -12.30
CA TYR A 54 -3.71 1.71 -13.71
C TYR A 54 -4.08 3.06 -14.32
N TYR A 55 -4.97 3.80 -13.65
CA TYR A 55 -5.44 5.10 -14.10
C TYR A 55 -4.30 6.11 -14.23
N PHE A 56 -3.41 6.20 -13.23
CA PHE A 56 -2.28 7.13 -13.25
C PHE A 56 -1.27 6.79 -14.33
N ILE A 57 -0.93 5.52 -14.54
CA ILE A 57 -0.02 5.11 -15.62
C ILE A 57 -0.66 5.39 -16.99
N LYS A 58 -1.96 5.12 -17.14
CA LYS A 58 -2.71 5.39 -18.38
C LYS A 58 -2.84 6.88 -18.68
N GLU A 59 -3.11 7.70 -17.67
CA GLU A 59 -3.18 9.16 -17.82
C GLU A 59 -1.81 9.71 -18.22
N TYR A 60 -0.76 9.24 -17.57
CA TYR A 60 0.61 9.60 -17.90
C TYR A 60 1.02 9.15 -19.31
N SER A 61 0.51 8.03 -19.82
CA SER A 61 0.78 7.55 -21.18
C SER A 61 0.08 8.33 -22.29
N LYS A 62 -0.93 9.16 -21.98
CA LYS A 62 -1.58 10.02 -22.99
C LYS A 62 -0.66 11.12 -23.50
N GLY A 63 0.33 11.54 -22.71
CA GLY A 63 1.30 12.56 -23.10
C GLY A 63 2.42 12.06 -24.02
N PHE A 64 2.43 10.78 -24.37
CA PHE A 64 3.46 10.17 -25.22
C PHE A 64 2.81 9.47 -26.43
N GLU A 65 3.31 9.75 -27.63
CA GLU A 65 2.88 9.04 -28.85
C GLU A 65 3.32 7.57 -28.83
N ILE A 66 4.51 7.28 -28.31
CA ILE A 66 5.04 5.92 -28.10
C ILE A 66 5.31 5.72 -26.61
N PHE A 67 4.52 4.85 -25.96
CA PHE A 67 4.67 4.53 -24.55
C PHE A 67 5.27 3.14 -24.36
N THR A 68 6.51 3.09 -23.90
CA THR A 68 7.26 1.84 -23.68
C THR A 68 7.02 1.27 -22.28
N TYR A 69 7.05 -0.06 -22.14
CA TYR A 69 6.99 -0.77 -20.85
C TYR A 69 7.90 -0.16 -19.77
N LYS A 70 9.16 0.13 -20.10
CA LYS A 70 10.14 0.70 -19.16
C LYS A 70 9.68 2.04 -18.56
N GLN A 71 8.97 2.86 -19.34
CA GLN A 71 8.49 4.17 -18.87
C GLN A 71 7.30 4.02 -17.92
N GLY A 72 6.34 3.14 -18.24
CA GLY A 72 5.22 2.84 -17.36
C GLY A 72 5.65 2.16 -16.07
N PHE A 73 6.58 1.20 -16.15
CA PHE A 73 7.11 0.51 -14.98
C PHE A 73 7.86 1.47 -14.06
N HIS A 74 8.74 2.32 -14.60
CA HIS A 74 9.50 3.26 -13.78
C HIS A 74 8.61 4.34 -13.14
N PHE A 75 7.59 4.82 -13.84
CA PHE A 75 6.63 5.76 -13.27
C PHE A 75 5.79 5.10 -12.15
N GLY A 76 5.27 3.90 -12.40
CA GLY A 76 4.51 3.14 -11.42
C GLY A 76 5.31 2.77 -10.18
N SER A 77 6.57 2.36 -10.33
CA SER A 77 7.43 2.00 -9.20
C SER A 77 7.74 3.20 -8.32
N ILE A 78 8.03 4.38 -8.91
CA ILE A 78 8.24 5.63 -8.15
C ILE A 78 6.95 6.04 -7.43
N LEU A 79 5.80 6.01 -8.12
CA LEU A 79 4.48 6.29 -7.54
C LEU A 79 4.22 5.41 -6.31
N CYS A 80 4.39 4.10 -6.46
CA CYS A 80 4.15 3.13 -5.39
C CYS A 80 5.12 3.29 -4.23
N LEU A 81 6.40 3.59 -4.51
CA LEU A 81 7.41 3.84 -3.48
C LEU A 81 7.10 5.11 -2.67
N LEU A 82 6.68 6.19 -3.34
CA LEU A 82 6.27 7.41 -2.63
C LEU A 82 5.01 7.18 -1.80
N SER A 83 4.04 6.43 -2.34
CA SER A 83 2.82 6.09 -1.62
C SER A 83 3.07 5.16 -0.43
N SER A 84 4.00 4.21 -0.54
CA SER A 84 4.34 3.29 0.54
C SER A 84 5.02 4.00 1.70
N VAL A 85 5.87 5.00 1.43
CA VAL A 85 6.48 5.85 2.46
C VAL A 85 5.40 6.58 3.26
N ILE A 86 4.43 7.20 2.59
CA ILE A 86 3.33 7.92 3.26
C ILE A 86 2.45 6.94 4.05
N GLY A 87 2.11 5.79 3.46
CA GLY A 87 1.30 4.76 4.11
C GLY A 87 1.97 4.15 5.34
N ALA A 88 3.27 3.85 5.26
CA ALA A 88 4.07 3.34 6.38
C ALA A 88 4.20 4.39 7.48
N ALA A 89 4.45 5.66 7.13
CA ALA A 89 4.51 6.74 8.10
C ALA A 89 3.18 6.93 8.83
N TYR A 90 2.05 6.83 8.12
CA TYR A 90 0.74 6.80 8.75
C TYR A 90 0.58 5.61 9.69
N LEU A 91 0.98 4.40 9.28
CA LEU A 91 0.89 3.21 10.14
C LEU A 91 1.68 3.38 11.44
N PHE A 92 2.88 3.96 11.35
CA PHE A 92 3.70 4.31 12.50
C PHE A 92 2.98 5.29 13.44
N LEU A 93 2.41 6.37 12.90
CA LEU A 93 1.65 7.35 13.68
C LEU A 93 0.38 6.75 14.27
N HIS A 94 -0.29 5.88 13.52
CA HIS A 94 -1.50 5.18 13.93
C HIS A 94 -1.25 4.33 15.17
N MET A 95 -0.22 3.48 15.11
CA MET A 95 0.13 2.55 16.19
C MET A 95 0.82 3.25 17.36
N GLY A 96 1.64 4.27 17.10
CA GLY A 96 2.47 4.91 18.13
C GLY A 96 1.78 6.06 18.87
N PHE A 97 0.88 6.80 18.22
CA PHE A 97 0.38 8.07 18.75
C PHE A 97 -1.14 8.25 18.66
N LEU A 98 -1.78 7.83 17.56
CA LEU A 98 -3.22 8.08 17.37
C LEU A 98 -4.10 7.07 18.11
N PHE A 99 -3.77 5.78 18.02
CA PHE A 99 -4.55 4.70 18.62
C PHE A 99 -3.64 3.62 19.26
N PRO A 100 -2.82 4.00 20.25
CA PRO A 100 -1.94 3.05 20.93
C PRO A 100 -2.72 1.93 21.64
N GLU A 101 -3.84 2.27 22.29
CA GLU A 101 -4.67 1.27 23.00
C GLU A 101 -5.34 0.25 22.07
N ALA A 102 -5.82 0.69 20.90
CA ALA A 102 -6.38 -0.22 19.91
C ALA A 102 -5.31 -1.16 19.33
N THR A 103 -4.06 -0.71 19.29
CA THR A 103 -2.94 -1.52 18.83
C THR A 103 -2.55 -2.56 19.87
N THR A 104 -2.44 -2.17 21.15
CA THR A 104 -2.15 -3.12 22.24
C THR A 104 -3.24 -4.16 22.40
N SER A 105 -4.52 -3.77 22.36
CA SER A 105 -5.64 -4.71 22.43
C SER A 105 -5.64 -5.73 21.29
N GLN A 106 -5.34 -5.30 20.05
CA GLN A 106 -5.19 -6.22 18.92
C GLN A 106 -4.03 -7.20 19.12
N MET A 107 -2.90 -6.72 19.67
CA MET A 107 -1.73 -7.56 19.93
C MET A 107 -1.99 -8.59 21.03
N GLU A 108 -2.69 -8.20 22.08
CA GLU A 108 -3.13 -9.12 23.14
C GLU A 108 -4.07 -10.20 22.58
N MET A 109 -5.02 -9.82 21.72
CA MET A 109 -5.91 -10.77 21.05
C MET A 109 -5.12 -11.76 20.16
N ILE A 110 -4.13 -11.27 19.41
CA ILE A 110 -3.26 -12.13 18.60
C ILE A 110 -2.45 -13.07 19.50
N ALA A 111 -1.83 -12.55 20.56
CA ALA A 111 -1.05 -13.34 21.51
C ALA A 111 -1.90 -14.46 22.14
N GLN A 112 -3.12 -14.14 22.62
CA GLN A 112 -4.06 -15.12 23.17
C GLN A 112 -4.47 -16.18 22.14
N SER A 113 -4.72 -15.78 20.88
CA SER A 113 -5.04 -16.74 19.82
C SER A 113 -3.87 -17.69 19.52
N MET A 114 -2.64 -17.20 19.66
CA MET A 114 -1.42 -17.91 19.33
C MET A 114 -0.87 -18.73 20.50
N GLU A 115 -1.21 -18.39 21.74
CA GLU A 115 -0.78 -19.07 22.97
C GLU A 115 -1.10 -20.57 22.95
N SER A 116 -2.25 -20.95 22.38
CA SER A 116 -2.67 -22.35 22.25
C SER A 116 -1.86 -23.17 21.25
N SER A 117 -1.24 -22.52 20.26
CA SER A 117 -0.59 -23.18 19.11
C SER A 117 0.92 -22.98 19.08
N ASN A 118 1.42 -21.88 19.66
CA ASN A 118 2.83 -21.52 19.71
C ASN A 118 3.11 -20.58 20.92
N PRO A 119 3.30 -21.14 22.12
CA PRO A 119 3.54 -20.38 23.35
C PRO A 119 4.78 -19.48 23.27
N ASP A 120 5.88 -20.01 22.75
CA ASP A 120 7.15 -19.27 22.58
C ASP A 120 6.99 -18.07 21.64
N GLY A 121 6.14 -18.21 20.62
CA GLY A 121 5.81 -17.12 19.71
C GLY A 121 4.99 -16.02 20.40
N ALA A 122 4.07 -16.38 21.29
CA ALA A 122 3.24 -15.42 22.02
C ALA A 122 4.10 -14.58 22.98
N GLU A 123 5.06 -15.19 23.66
CA GLU A 123 6.02 -14.49 24.52
C GLU A 123 6.94 -13.56 23.72
N ALA A 124 7.45 -14.02 22.58
CA ALA A 124 8.22 -13.19 21.66
C ALA A 124 7.41 -11.98 21.13
N LEU A 125 6.12 -12.19 20.86
CA LEU A 125 5.21 -11.13 20.42
C LEU A 125 5.07 -10.01 21.47
N MET A 126 4.93 -10.39 22.74
CA MET A 126 4.86 -9.46 23.87
C MET A 126 6.20 -8.72 24.07
N GLY A 127 7.34 -9.41 23.94
CA GLY A 127 8.66 -8.79 24.04
C GLY A 127 8.96 -7.75 22.96
N VAL A 128 8.31 -7.86 21.80
CA VAL A 128 8.50 -6.96 20.64
C VAL A 128 7.49 -5.80 20.62
N MET A 129 6.47 -5.81 21.50
CA MET A 129 5.38 -4.83 21.51
C MET A 129 5.87 -3.37 21.61
N GLY A 130 6.93 -3.10 22.40
CA GLY A 130 7.53 -1.77 22.53
C GLY A 130 8.28 -1.26 21.29
N HIS A 131 8.62 -2.15 20.35
CA HIS A 131 9.26 -1.81 19.07
C HIS A 131 8.33 -1.98 17.87
N LEU A 132 7.08 -2.36 18.12
CA LEU A 132 6.12 -2.71 17.09
C LEU A 132 5.86 -1.59 16.08
N PRO A 133 5.68 -0.30 16.47
CA PRO A 133 5.49 0.76 15.48
C PRO A 133 6.67 0.87 14.51
N LYS A 134 7.92 0.75 15.01
CA LYS A 134 9.14 0.85 14.18
C LYS A 134 9.27 -0.33 13.22
N LEU A 135 8.98 -1.53 13.70
CA LEU A 135 9.00 -2.73 12.86
C LEU A 135 7.87 -2.70 11.84
N ALA A 136 6.65 -2.33 12.25
CA ALA A 136 5.50 -2.18 11.36
C ALA A 136 5.78 -1.16 10.25
N PHE A 137 6.46 -0.05 10.55
CA PHE A 137 6.93 0.90 9.54
C PHE A 137 7.83 0.23 8.50
N LEU A 138 8.91 -0.44 8.93
CA LEU A 138 9.87 -1.06 8.00
C LEU A 138 9.23 -2.19 7.19
N PHE A 139 8.49 -3.09 7.84
CA PHE A 139 7.84 -4.20 7.16
C PHE A 139 6.75 -3.74 6.20
N SER A 140 5.92 -2.77 6.60
CA SER A 140 4.88 -2.22 5.71
C SER A 140 5.48 -1.47 4.53
N LEU A 141 6.57 -0.71 4.73
CA LEU A 141 7.28 -0.03 3.65
C LEU A 141 7.78 -1.04 2.61
N ILE A 142 8.46 -2.10 3.05
CA ILE A 142 8.97 -3.14 2.16
C ILE A 142 7.80 -3.85 1.46
N TYR A 143 6.79 -4.28 2.22
CA TYR A 143 5.64 -5.01 1.71
C TYR A 143 4.85 -4.22 0.66
N TYR A 144 4.46 -2.97 0.97
CA TYR A 144 3.72 -2.11 0.05
C TYR A 144 4.55 -1.75 -1.19
N THR A 145 5.85 -1.56 -1.03
CA THR A 145 6.74 -1.27 -2.16
C THR A 145 6.84 -2.47 -3.10
N LEU A 146 7.07 -3.67 -2.58
CA LEU A 146 7.14 -4.89 -3.39
C LEU A 146 5.82 -5.17 -4.10
N PHE A 147 4.70 -5.08 -3.37
CA PHE A 147 3.37 -5.24 -3.96
C PHE A 147 3.11 -4.21 -5.07
N GLY A 148 3.42 -2.94 -4.81
CA GLY A 148 3.26 -1.86 -5.78
C GLY A 148 4.15 -2.02 -7.02
N VAL A 149 5.36 -2.57 -6.87
CA VAL A 149 6.26 -2.90 -7.99
C VAL A 149 5.66 -4.00 -8.87
N VAL A 150 5.10 -5.05 -8.27
CA VAL A 150 4.41 -6.13 -9.01
C VAL A 150 3.22 -5.57 -9.78
N VAL A 151 2.37 -4.77 -9.13
CA VAL A 151 1.21 -4.13 -9.78
C VAL A 151 1.68 -3.22 -10.92
N SER A 152 2.74 -2.44 -10.71
CA SER A 152 3.31 -1.56 -11.74
C SER A 152 3.82 -2.34 -12.95
N ALA A 153 4.46 -3.50 -12.75
CA ALA A 153 4.90 -4.36 -13.84
C ALA A 153 3.71 -4.90 -14.65
N ILE A 154 2.66 -5.36 -13.98
CA ILE A 154 1.45 -5.85 -14.64
C ILE A 154 0.82 -4.71 -15.46
N VAL A 155 0.57 -3.56 -14.84
CA VAL A 155 -0.07 -2.41 -15.49
C VAL A 155 0.77 -1.84 -16.63
N ALA A 156 2.09 -1.77 -16.48
CA ALA A 156 2.99 -1.30 -17.54
C ALA A 156 2.93 -2.20 -18.79
N ASN A 157 2.65 -3.50 -18.63
CA ASN A 157 2.46 -4.40 -19.75
C ASN A 157 1.12 -4.13 -20.49
N TYR A 158 0.06 -3.83 -19.74
CA TYR A 158 -1.26 -3.49 -20.33
C TYR A 158 -1.33 -2.08 -20.97
N THR A 159 -0.46 -1.16 -20.57
CA THR A 159 -0.51 0.24 -21.01
C THR A 159 0.51 0.58 -22.10
N LYS A 160 1.36 -0.37 -22.50
CA LYS A 160 2.31 -0.19 -23.61
C LYS A 160 1.56 0.07 -24.93
N LYS A 161 2.00 1.08 -25.69
CA LYS A 161 1.39 1.48 -26.99
C LYS A 161 2.25 1.12 -28.20
N GLY A 162 3.19 0.18 -28.06
CA GLY A 162 4.00 -0.31 -29.16
C GLY A 162 4.34 -1.76 -28.91
N ASP A 163 4.01 -2.60 -29.87
CA ASP A 163 4.42 -3.99 -29.87
C ASP A 163 5.84 -4.06 -30.45
N ILE A 164 6.71 -4.84 -29.81
CA ILE A 164 8.05 -5.13 -30.36
C ILE A 164 7.92 -6.00 -31.62
N PHE A 165 6.72 -6.55 -31.87
CA PHE A 165 6.36 -7.41 -33.00
C PHE A 165 5.50 -6.71 -34.07
N SER A 166 5.16 -5.42 -33.94
CA SER A 166 4.44 -4.70 -35.00
C SER A 166 5.36 -4.17 -36.11
N GLN A 167 6.61 -4.65 -36.17
CA GLN A 167 7.57 -4.40 -37.25
C GLN A 167 8.27 -5.71 -37.69
N GLN A 168 7.51 -6.76 -37.95
CA GLN A 168 7.95 -7.85 -38.83
C GLN A 168 6.93 -8.09 -39.94
#